data_AF-A0A6S6R710-F1
#
_entry.id   AF-A0A6S6R710-F1
#
_cell.length_a   1.000
_cell.length_b   1.000
_cell.length_c   1.000
_cell.angle_alpha   90.00
_cell.angle_beta   90.00
_cell.angle_gamma   90.00
#
_symmetry.space_group_name_H-M   'P 1'
#
loop_
_entity.id
_entity.type
_entity.pdbx_description
1 polymer ?
#
loop_
_entity_poly.entity_id
_entity_poly.type
_entity_poly.pdbx_seq_one_letter_code
_entity_poly.pdbx_strand_id
1 'polypeptide(L)'
;MNCIDVQRLIMPFINDELSNGQLEEFIHHIRNCPNCMEELEVYYVLLAGMKQLDDDKELSNDFHQDFMDLIRLSEERIIHQKFLHIRKRIVLIILISLVAVASSLRLGEFVVEDVLNAGPKKSVYMTESLFIVEELGDLSEDSKNYGKENLSGIMLDNLPEIYAYLKQRDTEGAILMKEAFGDRIWDEYKAPRGIGRRYRIPNWITGVY
;
A
#
# COMPACT_ATOMS: atom_id res chain seq x y z
N MET A 1 -24.90 34.84 12.20
CA MET A 1 -25.83 35.34 13.23
C MET A 1 -26.63 36.55 12.74
N ASN A 2 -27.90 36.72 13.17
CA ASN A 2 -28.77 37.86 12.81
C ASN A 2 -28.80 38.94 13.92
N CYS A 3 -29.37 40.13 13.64
CA CYS A 3 -29.41 41.25 14.60
C CYS A 3 -30.15 40.91 15.91
N ILE A 4 -31.25 40.14 15.83
CA ILE A 4 -32.06 39.76 17.01
C ILE A 4 -31.26 38.84 17.94
N ASP A 5 -30.53 37.90 17.35
CA ASP A 5 -29.63 37.04 18.10
C ASP A 5 -28.55 37.89 18.79
N VAL A 6 -28.00 38.90 18.09
CA VAL A 6 -26.89 39.73 18.60
C VAL A 6 -27.37 40.55 19.77
N GLN A 7 -28.54 41.17 19.66
CA GLN A 7 -29.18 41.90 20.76
C GLN A 7 -29.34 41.05 22.02
N ARG A 8 -29.69 39.77 21.87
CA ARG A 8 -29.81 38.83 23.01
C ARG A 8 -28.46 38.45 23.62
N LEU A 9 -27.39 38.51 22.83
CA LEU A 9 -26.03 38.19 23.28
C LEU A 9 -25.25 39.40 23.82
N ILE A 10 -25.81 40.63 23.79
CA ILE A 10 -25.15 41.83 24.33
C ILE A 10 -24.78 41.67 25.81
N MET A 11 -25.74 41.31 26.65
CA MET A 11 -25.48 41.14 28.09
C MET A 11 -24.48 39.99 28.38
N PRO A 12 -24.64 38.79 27.80
CA PRO A 12 -23.64 37.74 27.89
C PRO A 12 -22.24 38.16 27.40
N PHE A 13 -22.14 38.98 26.36
CA PHE A 13 -20.87 39.50 25.86
C PHE A 13 -20.19 40.41 26.89
N ILE A 14 -20.92 41.37 27.46
CA ILE A 14 -20.40 42.31 28.46
C ILE A 14 -19.93 41.57 29.72
N ASN A 15 -20.62 40.50 30.09
CA ASN A 15 -20.26 39.65 31.24
C ASN A 15 -19.18 38.59 30.93
N ASP A 16 -18.64 38.55 29.70
CA ASP A 16 -17.67 37.55 29.25
C ASP A 16 -18.17 36.08 29.33
N GLU A 17 -19.47 35.87 29.13
CA GLU A 17 -20.15 34.56 29.23
C GLU A 17 -20.36 33.87 27.87
N LEU A 18 -19.85 34.45 26.78
CA LEU A 18 -19.97 33.87 25.44
C LEU A 18 -18.96 32.73 25.22
N SER A 19 -19.44 31.63 24.62
CA SER A 19 -18.54 30.59 24.13
C SER A 19 -17.71 31.09 22.94
N ASN A 20 -16.53 30.51 22.72
CA ASN A 20 -15.60 30.96 21.66
C ASN A 20 -16.24 31.03 20.27
N GLY A 21 -17.11 30.08 19.92
CA GLY A 21 -17.81 30.08 18.63
C GLY A 21 -18.87 31.19 18.54
N GLN A 22 -19.61 31.42 19.62
CA GLN A 22 -20.60 32.50 19.68
C GLN A 22 -19.93 33.87 19.67
N LEU A 23 -18.83 34.04 20.40
CA LEU A 23 -18.04 35.27 20.43
C LEU A 23 -17.53 35.64 19.03
N GLU A 24 -17.03 34.65 18.27
CA GLU A 24 -16.58 34.87 16.90
C GLU A 24 -17.72 35.35 15.98
N GLU A 25 -18.87 34.66 16.01
CA GLU A 25 -20.02 35.07 15.19
C GLU A 25 -20.59 36.43 15.60
N PHE A 26 -20.60 36.73 16.90
CA PHE A 26 -21.05 37.98 17.47
C PHE A 26 -20.18 39.16 17.01
N ILE A 27 -18.86 39.07 17.19
CA ILE A 27 -17.91 40.10 16.77
C ILE A 27 -17.94 40.29 15.25
N HIS A 28 -18.04 39.21 14.48
CA HIS A 28 -18.17 39.28 13.03
C HIS A 28 -19.42 40.07 12.60
N HIS A 29 -20.56 39.86 13.27
CA HIS A 29 -21.78 40.61 12.97
C HIS A 29 -21.65 42.09 13.34
N ILE A 30 -21.14 42.39 14.53
CA ILE A 30 -21.00 43.77 15.03
C ILE A 30 -20.05 44.60 14.16
N ARG A 31 -18.98 44.01 13.64
CA ARG A 31 -18.10 44.70 12.67
C ARG A 31 -18.76 45.02 11.34
N ASN A 32 -19.76 44.22 10.94
CA ASN A 32 -20.42 44.35 9.64
C ASN A 32 -21.79 45.07 9.71
N CYS A 33 -22.32 45.28 10.91
CA CYS A 33 -23.61 45.93 11.15
C CYS A 33 -23.45 47.16 12.06
N PRO A 34 -23.49 48.39 11.51
CA PRO A 34 -23.28 49.61 12.29
C PRO A 34 -24.36 49.80 13.37
N ASN A 35 -25.61 49.42 13.10
CA ASN A 35 -26.70 49.53 14.07
C ASN A 35 -26.43 48.68 15.32
N CYS A 36 -25.97 47.43 15.15
CA CYS A 36 -25.66 46.56 16.29
C CYS A 36 -24.42 47.02 17.06
N MET A 37 -23.46 47.67 16.37
CA MET A 37 -22.30 48.29 17.02
C MET A 37 -22.73 49.46 17.91
N GLU A 38 -23.56 50.36 17.39
CA GLU A 38 -24.09 51.50 18.15
C GLU A 38 -24.91 51.04 19.34
N GLU A 39 -25.80 50.05 19.15
CA GLU A 39 -26.57 49.48 20.26
C GLU A 39 -25.64 48.91 21.34
N LEU A 40 -24.63 48.12 20.98
CA LEU A 40 -23.68 47.58 21.94
C LEU A 40 -22.92 48.68 22.69
N GLU A 41 -22.50 49.74 22.00
CA GLU A 41 -21.83 50.89 22.61
C GLU A 41 -22.74 51.58 23.65
N VAL A 42 -24.00 51.84 23.30
CA VAL A 42 -24.98 52.44 24.22
C VAL A 42 -25.17 51.58 25.47
N TYR A 43 -25.32 50.26 25.30
CA TYR A 43 -25.42 49.33 26.43
C TYR A 43 -24.15 49.37 27.31
N TYR A 44 -22.97 49.37 26.70
CA TYR A 44 -21.70 49.41 27.42
C TYR A 44 -21.56 50.70 28.23
N VAL A 45 -21.79 51.86 27.62
CA VAL A 45 -21.70 53.18 28.28
C VAL A 45 -22.67 53.26 29.46
N LEU A 46 -23.91 52.78 29.28
CA LEU A 46 -24.91 52.80 30.35
C LEU A 46 -24.49 51.94 31.55
N LEU A 47 -24.02 50.71 31.30
CA LEU A 47 -23.58 49.79 32.34
C LEU A 47 -22.30 50.25 33.03
N ALA A 48 -21.32 50.73 32.25
CA ALA A 48 -20.07 51.27 32.77
C ALA A 48 -20.31 52.54 33.60
N GLY A 49 -21.21 53.42 33.15
CA GLY A 49 -21.61 54.62 33.87
C GLY A 49 -22.29 54.30 35.20
N MET A 50 -23.24 53.35 35.22
CA MET A 50 -23.87 52.89 36.46
C MET A 50 -22.84 52.31 37.44
N LYS A 51 -21.91 51.49 36.93
CA LYS A 51 -20.87 50.88 37.75
C LYS A 51 -19.90 51.90 38.36
N GLN A 52 -19.55 52.96 37.64
CA GLN A 52 -18.69 54.03 38.17
C GLN A 52 -19.37 54.82 39.29
N LEU A 53 -20.70 55.04 39.18
CA LEU A 53 -21.49 55.68 40.23
C LEU A 53 -21.58 54.81 41.49
N ASP A 54 -21.73 53.50 41.33
CA ASP A 54 -21.77 52.55 42.45
C ASP A 54 -20.40 52.40 43.16
N ASP A 55 -19.30 52.56 42.42
CA ASP A 55 -17.92 52.44 42.93
C ASP A 55 -17.38 53.74 43.58
N ASP A 56 -18.16 54.81 43.67
CA ASP A 56 -17.74 56.16 44.13
C ASP A 56 -16.47 56.69 43.40
N LYS A 57 -16.26 56.29 42.15
CA LYS A 57 -15.10 56.71 41.35
C LYS A 57 -15.40 57.99 40.58
N GLU A 58 -14.35 58.76 40.26
CA GLU A 58 -14.49 59.85 39.29
C GLU A 58 -15.01 59.29 37.96
N LEU A 59 -16.06 59.93 37.43
CA LEU A 59 -16.63 59.60 36.13
C LEU A 59 -15.54 59.75 35.05
N SER A 60 -15.10 58.63 34.48
CA SER A 60 -14.24 58.64 33.30
C SER A 60 -15.04 59.24 32.14
N ASN A 61 -14.50 60.23 31.43
CA ASN A 61 -15.18 60.82 30.27
C ASN A 61 -14.99 60.02 28.97
N ASP A 62 -14.13 59.00 28.97
CA ASP A 62 -13.67 58.34 27.74
C ASP A 62 -14.25 56.92 27.55
N PHE A 63 -15.52 56.71 27.90
CA PHE A 63 -16.20 55.40 27.73
C PHE A 63 -16.16 54.85 26.30
N HIS A 64 -16.12 55.74 25.30
CA HIS A 64 -15.98 55.34 23.90
C HIS A 64 -14.63 54.64 23.63
N GLN A 65 -13.54 55.14 24.22
CA GLN A 65 -12.23 54.52 24.06
C GLN A 65 -12.19 53.16 24.74
N ASP A 66 -12.72 53.07 25.97
CA ASP A 66 -12.81 51.81 26.71
C ASP A 66 -13.63 50.76 25.95
N PHE A 67 -14.72 51.19 25.31
CA PHE A 67 -15.54 50.34 24.45
C PHE A 67 -14.75 49.80 23.25
N MET A 68 -14.04 50.69 22.54
CA MET A 68 -13.24 50.30 21.38
C MET A 68 -12.11 49.34 21.77
N ASP A 69 -11.51 49.53 22.94
CA ASP A 69 -10.52 48.61 23.49
C ASP A 69 -11.13 47.26 23.87
N LEU A 70 -12.34 47.22 24.44
CA LEU A 70 -13.07 45.97 24.69
C LEU A 70 -13.26 45.17 23.40
N ILE A 71 -13.69 45.83 22.32
CA ILE A 71 -13.86 45.18 21.01
C ILE A 71 -12.51 44.67 20.50
N ARG A 72 -11.45 45.48 20.54
CA ARG A 72 -10.11 45.09 20.09
C ARG A 72 -9.57 43.88 20.87
N LEU A 73 -9.73 43.88 22.19
CA LEU A 73 -9.33 42.77 23.06
C LEU A 73 -10.13 41.50 22.76
N SER A 74 -11.44 41.63 22.50
CA SER A 74 -12.28 40.48 22.12
C SER A 74 -11.82 39.85 20.79
N GLU A 75 -11.40 40.65 19.82
CA GLU A 75 -10.83 40.17 18.55
C GLU A 75 -9.48 39.48 18.74
N GLU A 76 -8.58 40.08 19.53
CA GLU A 76 -7.31 39.46 19.86
C GLU A 76 -7.50 38.11 20.55
N ARG A 77 -8.49 37.99 21.44
CA ARG A 77 -8.85 36.73 22.09
C ARG A 77 -9.30 35.69 21.07
N ILE A 78 -10.14 36.04 20.10
CA ILE A 78 -10.55 35.12 19.02
C ILE A 78 -9.33 34.64 18.21
N ILE A 79 -8.44 35.56 17.81
CA ILE A 79 -7.24 35.22 17.03
C ILE A 79 -6.30 34.31 17.83
N HIS A 80 -6.04 34.65 19.09
CA HIS A 80 -5.17 33.88 19.96
C HIS A 80 -5.69 32.44 20.16
N GLN A 81 -6.99 32.30 20.41
CA GLN A 81 -7.62 30.99 20.57
C GLN A 81 -7.55 30.15 19.29
N LYS A 82 -7.79 30.75 18.12
CA LYS A 82 -7.61 30.07 16.82
C LYS A 82 -6.18 29.58 16.64
N PHE A 83 -5.19 30.42 16.93
CA PHE A 83 -3.79 30.06 16.79
C PHE A 83 -3.40 28.91 17.72
N LEU A 84 -3.88 28.90 18.98
CA LEU A 84 -3.65 27.80 19.90
C LEU A 84 -4.24 26.48 19.40
N HIS A 85 -5.47 26.48 18.88
CA HIS A 85 -6.09 25.29 18.31
C HIS A 85 -5.35 24.78 17.07
N ILE A 86 -4.95 25.70 16.18
CA ILE A 86 -4.18 25.37 14.97
C ILE A 86 -2.81 24.80 15.34
N ARG A 87 -2.09 25.43 16.27
CA ARG A 87 -0.78 24.98 16.75
C ARG A 87 -0.85 23.56 17.33
N LYS A 88 -1.87 23.25 18.15
CA LYS A 88 -2.07 21.90 18.70
C LYS A 88 -2.26 20.85 17.59
N ARG A 89 -3.05 21.16 16.57
CA ARG A 89 -3.25 20.26 15.42
C ARG A 89 -1.96 20.07 14.61
N ILE A 90 -1.21 21.14 14.35
CA ILE A 90 0.07 21.07 13.62
C ILE A 90 1.08 20.21 14.38
N VAL A 91 1.23 20.39 15.70
CA VAL A 91 2.13 19.59 16.53
C VAL A 91 1.75 18.10 16.47
N LEU A 92 0.47 17.77 16.54
CA LEU A 92 -0.01 16.39 16.44
C LEU A 92 0.37 15.77 15.08
N ILE A 93 0.15 16.48 13.97
CA ILE A 93 0.51 16.01 12.62
C ILE A 93 2.03 15.78 12.50
N ILE A 94 2.84 16.71 13.02
CA ILE A 94 4.31 16.58 13.01
C ILE A 94 4.75 15.35 13.82
N LEU A 95 4.17 15.11 15.00
CA LEU A 95 4.48 13.95 15.82
C LEU A 95 4.16 12.63 15.10
N ILE A 96 2.99 12.53 14.48
CA ILE A 96 2.61 11.32 13.71
C ILE A 96 3.57 11.10 12.53
N SER A 97 3.90 12.16 11.79
CA SER A 97 4.87 12.12 10.70
C SER A 97 6.24 11.63 11.18
N LEU A 98 6.75 12.18 12.29
CA LEU A 98 8.04 11.81 12.85
C LEU A 98 8.06 10.33 13.29
N VAL A 99 6.98 9.84 13.92
CA VAL A 99 6.86 8.43 14.28
C VAL A 99 6.85 7.54 13.03
N ALA A 100 6.09 7.89 11.99
CA ALA A 100 6.02 7.13 10.75
C ALA A 100 7.39 7.04 10.04
N VAL A 101 8.12 8.16 9.98
CA VAL A 101 9.48 8.19 9.43
C VAL A 101 10.43 7.32 10.27
N ALA A 102 10.39 7.43 11.60
CA ALA A 102 11.22 6.61 12.48
C ALA A 102 10.93 5.10 12.33
N SER A 103 9.66 4.70 12.23
CA SER A 103 9.27 3.33 11.95
C SER A 103 9.76 2.83 10.59
N SER A 104 9.77 3.70 9.58
CA SER A 104 10.23 3.36 8.22
C SER A 104 11.75 3.15 8.18
N LEU A 105 12.52 3.94 8.92
CA LEU A 105 13.97 3.75 9.06
C LEU A 105 14.31 2.43 9.79
N ARG A 106 13.54 2.07 10.82
CA ARG A 106 13.70 0.80 11.57
C ARG A 106 13.47 -0.43 10.68
N LEU A 107 12.52 -0.38 9.77
CA LEU A 107 12.27 -1.47 8.80
C LEU A 107 13.46 -1.68 7.85
N GLY A 108 14.13 -0.60 7.44
CA GLY A 108 15.33 -0.69 6.59
C GLY A 108 16.46 -1.47 7.24
N GLU A 109 16.72 -1.26 8.54
CA GLU A 109 17.76 -1.99 9.28
C GLU A 109 17.40 -3.47 9.49
N PHE A 110 16.14 -3.77 9.82
CA PHE A 110 15.68 -5.15 10.03
C PHE A 110 15.69 -5.98 8.72
N VAL A 111 15.26 -5.40 7.60
CA VAL A 111 15.19 -6.13 6.32
C VAL A 111 16.58 -6.42 5.74
N VAL A 112 17.57 -5.55 5.98
CA VAL A 112 18.93 -5.74 5.48
C VAL A 112 19.63 -6.90 6.18
N GLU A 113 19.44 -7.05 7.50
CA GLU A 113 20.01 -8.17 8.27
C GLU A 113 19.38 -9.52 7.88
N ASP A 114 18.07 -9.55 7.64
CA ASP A 114 17.35 -10.77 7.23
C ASP A 114 17.72 -11.24 5.80
N VAL A 115 18.02 -10.31 4.88
CA VAL A 115 18.40 -10.65 3.49
C VAL A 115 19.87 -11.08 3.40
N LEU A 116 20.77 -10.48 4.18
CA LEU A 116 22.19 -10.86 4.20
C LEU A 116 22.44 -12.18 4.95
N ASN A 117 21.66 -12.47 6.01
CA ASN A 117 21.75 -13.73 6.75
C ASN A 117 20.91 -14.86 6.13
N ALA A 118 19.99 -14.55 5.21
CA ALA A 118 19.37 -15.56 4.37
C ALA A 118 20.38 -16.04 3.32
N GLY A 119 21.17 -17.05 3.67
CA GLY A 119 21.99 -17.79 2.70
C GLY A 119 21.17 -18.15 1.46
N PRO A 120 21.78 -18.25 0.26
CA PRO A 120 21.07 -18.30 -1.01
C PRO A 120 19.98 -19.37 -0.96
N LYS A 121 18.71 -18.94 -0.93
CA LYS A 121 17.58 -19.86 -1.04
C LYS A 121 17.66 -20.48 -2.43
N LYS A 122 18.16 -21.71 -2.50
CA LYS A 122 18.04 -22.53 -3.71
C LYS A 122 16.56 -22.55 -4.09
N SER A 123 16.28 -22.04 -5.28
CA SER A 123 14.95 -22.03 -5.85
C SER A 123 14.37 -23.45 -5.87
N VAL A 124 13.13 -23.62 -5.41
CA VAL A 124 12.40 -24.91 -5.41
C VAL A 124 11.81 -25.23 -6.79
N TYR A 125 12.07 -24.40 -7.80
CA TYR A 125 11.80 -24.78 -9.17
C TYR A 125 12.76 -25.91 -9.55
N MET A 126 12.26 -27.15 -9.57
CA MET A 126 12.94 -28.30 -10.16
C MET A 126 13.02 -28.09 -11.68
N THR A 127 13.93 -27.22 -12.11
CA THR A 127 14.34 -27.14 -13.52
C THR A 127 15.45 -28.15 -13.81
N GLU A 128 16.08 -28.69 -12.76
CA GLU A 128 17.23 -29.60 -12.82
C GLU A 128 16.86 -31.02 -13.30
N SER A 129 15.57 -31.38 -13.39
CA SER A 129 15.11 -32.68 -13.87
C SER A 129 14.48 -32.65 -15.28
N LEU A 130 14.41 -31.49 -15.94
CA LEU A 130 13.75 -31.38 -17.25
C LEU A 130 14.68 -31.64 -18.44
N PHE A 131 16.00 -31.47 -18.28
CA PHE A 131 16.99 -31.71 -19.32
C PHE A 131 18.26 -32.32 -18.74
N ILE A 132 18.31 -33.65 -18.62
CA ILE A 132 19.60 -34.36 -18.60
C ILE A 132 19.85 -34.83 -20.03
N VAL A 133 20.35 -33.92 -20.85
CA VAL A 133 21.00 -34.26 -22.13
C VAL A 133 22.26 -33.44 -22.20
N GLU A 134 23.25 -33.73 -21.36
CA GLU A 134 24.60 -33.23 -21.63
C GLU A 134 25.75 -34.14 -21.16
N GLU A 135 25.52 -35.16 -20.32
CA GLU A 135 26.65 -35.99 -19.88
C GLU A 135 26.26 -37.46 -19.67
N LEU A 136 26.17 -38.21 -20.78
CA LEU A 136 26.17 -39.67 -20.78
C LEU A 136 27.62 -40.16 -20.98
N GLY A 137 28.46 -39.87 -19.98
CA GLY A 137 29.76 -40.49 -19.80
C GLY A 137 29.74 -41.25 -18.48
N ASP A 138 29.67 -42.57 -18.54
CA ASP A 138 29.82 -43.50 -17.43
C ASP A 138 28.93 -43.26 -16.20
N LEU A 139 27.71 -43.81 -16.23
CA LEU A 139 26.97 -44.07 -14.98
C LEU A 139 26.57 -45.54 -14.90
N SER A 140 27.02 -46.12 -13.80
CA SER A 140 26.92 -47.52 -13.37
C SER A 140 25.48 -48.05 -13.34
N GLU A 141 25.39 -49.39 -13.41
CA GLU A 141 24.17 -50.21 -13.50
C GLU A 141 23.07 -49.93 -12.46
N ASP A 142 23.37 -49.22 -11.37
CA ASP A 142 22.47 -49.01 -10.23
C ASP A 142 21.47 -47.84 -10.40
N SER A 143 21.61 -47.01 -11.44
CA SER A 143 20.72 -45.83 -11.66
C SER A 143 19.44 -46.13 -12.47
N LYS A 144 19.33 -47.32 -13.08
CA LYS A 144 18.24 -47.63 -14.04
C LYS A 144 16.82 -47.54 -13.47
N ASN A 145 16.64 -47.57 -12.15
CA ASN A 145 15.32 -47.56 -11.53
C ASN A 145 14.81 -46.16 -11.14
N TYR A 146 15.69 -45.18 -10.96
CA TYR A 146 15.28 -43.81 -10.59
C TYR A 146 14.90 -42.94 -11.80
N GLY A 147 15.41 -43.28 -12.99
CA GLY A 147 15.11 -42.57 -14.23
C GLY A 147 13.76 -42.92 -14.85
N LYS A 148 13.11 -44.01 -14.43
CA LYS A 148 11.93 -44.56 -15.12
C LYS A 148 10.63 -43.78 -14.89
N GLU A 149 10.57 -43.02 -13.79
CA GLU A 149 9.39 -42.20 -13.44
C GLU A 149 9.53 -40.73 -13.87
N ASN A 150 10.68 -40.33 -14.42
CA ASN A 150 10.87 -38.97 -14.91
C ASN A 150 10.53 -38.88 -16.42
N LEU A 151 10.17 -37.66 -16.88
CA LEU A 151 9.73 -37.44 -18.25
C LEU A 151 10.77 -37.89 -19.29
N SER A 152 12.05 -37.73 -18.98
CA SER A 152 13.15 -38.17 -19.85
C SER A 152 13.17 -39.68 -20.02
N GLY A 153 13.06 -40.46 -18.95
CA GLY A 153 12.96 -41.92 -19.01
C GLY A 153 11.69 -42.39 -19.71
N ILE A 154 10.55 -41.74 -19.47
CA ILE A 154 9.30 -42.04 -20.18
C ILE A 154 9.47 -41.78 -21.69
N MET A 155 10.15 -40.70 -22.09
CA MET A 155 10.42 -40.45 -23.50
C MET A 155 11.37 -41.48 -24.11
N LEU A 156 12.44 -41.87 -23.38
CA LEU A 156 13.40 -42.87 -23.84
C LEU A 156 12.73 -44.24 -24.05
N ASP A 157 11.86 -44.67 -23.13
CA ASP A 157 11.13 -45.94 -23.23
C ASP A 157 10.17 -45.98 -24.43
N ASN A 158 9.70 -44.81 -24.91
CA ASN A 158 8.73 -44.70 -26.01
C ASN A 158 9.35 -44.20 -27.33
N LEU A 159 10.68 -44.09 -27.43
CA LEU A 159 11.41 -43.72 -28.66
C LEU A 159 10.94 -44.50 -29.91
N PRO A 160 10.74 -45.83 -29.88
CA PRO A 160 10.25 -46.59 -31.03
C PRO A 160 8.90 -46.12 -31.57
N GLU A 161 7.96 -45.85 -30.66
CA GLU A 161 6.59 -45.45 -31.01
C GLU A 161 6.56 -44.03 -31.54
N ILE A 162 7.33 -43.13 -30.92
CA ILE A 162 7.51 -41.75 -31.37
C ILE A 162 8.10 -41.74 -32.78
N TYR A 163 9.15 -42.55 -33.03
CA TYR A 163 9.74 -42.66 -34.37
C TYR A 163 8.75 -43.19 -35.41
N ALA A 164 7.98 -44.23 -35.07
CA ALA A 164 6.97 -44.81 -35.97
C ALA A 164 5.86 -43.81 -36.31
N TYR A 165 5.43 -43.01 -35.33
CA TYR A 165 4.47 -41.94 -35.52
C TYR A 165 5.02 -40.83 -36.43
N LEU A 166 6.24 -40.36 -36.16
CA LEU A 166 6.90 -39.33 -36.97
C LEU A 166 7.09 -39.81 -38.41
N LYS A 167 7.51 -41.05 -38.64
CA LYS A 167 7.64 -41.60 -40.00
C LYS A 167 6.36 -41.51 -40.83
N GLN A 168 5.19 -41.53 -40.20
CA GLN A 168 3.89 -41.43 -40.89
C GLN A 168 3.42 -39.98 -41.10
N ARG A 169 3.77 -39.06 -40.20
CA ARG A 169 3.19 -37.70 -40.15
C ARG A 169 4.18 -36.58 -40.44
N ASP A 170 5.45 -36.78 -40.11
CA ASP A 170 6.54 -35.84 -40.25
C ASP A 170 7.85 -36.58 -40.56
N THR A 171 8.12 -36.76 -41.84
CA THR A 171 9.30 -37.47 -42.33
C THR A 171 10.60 -36.76 -41.99
N GLU A 172 10.59 -35.42 -41.85
CA GLU A 172 11.79 -34.63 -41.54
C GLU A 172 12.15 -34.80 -40.06
N GLY A 173 11.16 -34.73 -39.17
CA GLY A 173 11.33 -35.05 -37.74
C GLY A 173 11.82 -36.47 -37.50
N ALA A 174 11.35 -37.46 -38.28
CA ALA A 174 11.85 -38.83 -38.20
C ALA A 174 13.34 -38.95 -38.60
N ILE A 175 13.78 -38.22 -39.63
CA ILE A 175 15.19 -38.22 -40.06
C ILE A 175 16.07 -37.62 -38.96
N LEU A 176 15.70 -36.45 -38.41
CA LEU A 176 16.42 -35.79 -37.33
C LEU A 176 16.50 -36.66 -36.08
N MET A 177 15.41 -37.33 -35.72
CA MET A 177 15.39 -38.26 -34.60
C MET A 177 16.34 -39.45 -34.82
N LYS A 178 16.36 -40.01 -36.04
CA LYS A 178 17.30 -41.07 -36.42
C LYS A 178 18.75 -40.60 -36.36
N GLU A 179 19.03 -39.37 -36.77
CA GLU A 179 20.37 -38.78 -36.71
C GLU A 179 20.82 -38.55 -35.26
N ALA A 180 19.93 -38.06 -34.40
CA ALA A 180 20.25 -37.77 -33.00
C ALA A 180 20.39 -39.03 -32.11
N PHE A 181 19.50 -40.01 -32.27
CA PHE A 181 19.43 -41.17 -31.38
C PHE A 181 20.01 -42.45 -32.01
N GLY A 182 20.05 -42.54 -33.34
CA GLY A 182 20.63 -43.69 -34.05
C GLY A 182 19.94 -45.00 -33.70
N ASP A 183 20.76 -46.03 -33.42
CA ASP A 183 20.28 -47.36 -33.06
C ASP A 183 19.66 -47.43 -31.66
N ARG A 184 19.92 -46.43 -30.79
CA ARG A 184 19.37 -46.36 -29.42
C ARG A 184 17.85 -46.23 -29.39
N ILE A 185 17.24 -45.83 -30.52
CA ILE A 185 15.78 -45.84 -30.69
C ILE A 185 15.23 -47.26 -30.42
N TRP A 186 16.03 -48.31 -30.62
CA TRP A 186 15.58 -49.71 -30.57
C TRP A 186 16.12 -50.51 -29.36
N ASP A 187 16.94 -49.91 -28.49
CA ASP A 187 17.70 -50.64 -27.44
C ASP A 187 16.80 -51.43 -26.47
N GLU A 188 15.56 -50.99 -26.22
CA GLU A 188 14.60 -51.69 -25.35
C GLU A 188 13.30 -52.15 -26.05
N TYR A 189 13.24 -52.12 -27.40
CA TYR A 189 11.99 -52.43 -28.11
C TYR A 189 11.54 -53.89 -27.94
N LYS A 190 10.55 -54.12 -27.07
CA LYS A 190 9.85 -55.39 -26.96
C LYS A 190 8.66 -55.38 -27.92
N ALA A 191 8.83 -56.00 -29.08
CA ALA A 191 7.73 -56.18 -30.04
C ALA A 191 6.49 -56.77 -29.34
N PRO A 192 5.27 -56.23 -29.58
CA PRO A 192 4.06 -56.75 -28.96
C PRO A 192 3.92 -58.24 -29.31
N ARG A 193 3.78 -59.09 -28.28
CA ARG A 193 3.75 -60.55 -28.42
C ARG A 193 2.52 -60.99 -29.24
N GLY A 194 2.69 -61.09 -30.55
CA GLY A 194 1.93 -62.03 -31.37
C GLY A 194 2.43 -63.44 -31.08
N ILE A 195 1.50 -64.36 -30.86
CA ILE A 195 1.74 -65.76 -30.47
C ILE A 195 2.83 -66.41 -31.35
N GLY A 196 3.95 -66.75 -30.73
CA GLY A 196 4.95 -67.70 -31.23
C GLY A 196 5.71 -67.33 -32.50
N ARG A 197 6.76 -66.50 -32.39
CA ARG A 197 8.00 -66.61 -33.21
C ARG A 197 9.11 -65.67 -32.69
N ARG A 198 10.37 -66.08 -32.89
CA ARG A 198 11.61 -65.39 -32.49
C ARG A 198 11.60 -63.91 -32.87
N TYR A 199 12.10 -63.06 -31.95
CA TYR A 199 12.30 -61.62 -32.13
C TYR A 199 13.02 -61.33 -33.45
N ARG A 200 12.30 -60.71 -34.39
CA ARG A 200 12.87 -60.12 -35.61
C ARG A 200 12.18 -58.77 -35.79
N ILE A 201 12.98 -57.70 -35.84
CA ILE A 201 12.49 -56.35 -36.11
C ILE A 201 11.77 -56.36 -37.47
N PRO A 202 10.50 -55.95 -37.56
CA PRO A 202 9.77 -55.93 -38.83
C PRO A 202 10.47 -55.08 -39.91
N ASN A 203 10.54 -55.57 -41.15
CA ASN A 203 11.29 -54.91 -42.24
C ASN A 203 10.81 -53.49 -42.57
N TRP A 204 9.54 -53.14 -42.30
CA TRP A 204 9.03 -51.78 -42.48
C TRP A 204 9.67 -50.75 -41.52
N ILE A 205 10.32 -51.24 -40.47
CA ILE A 205 11.03 -50.44 -39.47
C ILE A 205 12.48 -50.19 -39.90
N THR A 206 13.21 -51.21 -40.34
CA THR A 206 14.63 -51.11 -40.71
C THR A 206 14.89 -50.43 -42.05
N GLY A 207 13.86 -50.26 -42.89
CA GLY A 207 14.01 -49.56 -44.17
C GLY A 207 14.88 -50.29 -45.19
N VAL A 208 15.11 -51.59 -45.00
CA VAL A 208 15.77 -52.47 -45.97
C VAL A 208 14.67 -53.13 -46.79
N TYR A 209 14.49 -52.66 -48.02
CA TYR A 209 13.89 -53.44 -49.11
C TYR A 209 15.00 -54.04 -49.95
#